data_AF-A0A1A8JHZ9-F1
#
_entry.id   AF-A0A1A8JHZ9-F1
#
_cell.length_a   1.000
_cell.length_b   1.000
_cell.length_c   1.000
_cell.angle_alpha   90.00
_cell.angle_beta   90.00
_cell.angle_gamma   90.00
#
_symmetry.space_group_name_H-M   'P 1'
#
loop_
_entity.id
_entity.type
_entity.pdbx_description
1 polymer ?
#
loop_
_entity_poly.entity_id
_entity_poly.type
_entity_poly.pdbx_seq_one_letter_code
_entity_poly.pdbx_strand_id
1 'polypeptide(L)'
;GPKLVTYAVKVVVQSLQLLRLLLTMKLQAHLLMQNPPGLPGIAVAWLVCALRGTTFIIDWHNYGYTIMALSLGAAHPVVRLAKWYEHLFGRLSTLNLCVTNAMKDDLQKNWGIEATTLHDRPASVFGKTSLNLQHELFCRLANTYPEFQHPGSVGEETKAEATVFTVCGPNDGSVTLRRDRPALLVSSTSWTEDEDFSILLKALEEYEGYIRGGSLLPSLVCVIT
;
A
#
# COMPACT_ATOMS: atom_id res chain seq x y z
N GLY A 1 -16.22 -22.27 21.24
CA GLY A 1 -17.43 -22.05 22.04
C GLY A 1 -17.69 -20.58 22.31
N PRO A 2 -16.95 -19.92 23.21
CA PRO A 2 -17.28 -18.56 23.68
C PRO A 2 -17.00 -17.47 22.64
N LYS A 3 -15.82 -17.53 21.99
CA LYS A 3 -15.37 -16.50 21.04
C LYS A 3 -16.28 -16.36 19.81
N LEU A 4 -16.76 -17.47 19.25
CA LEU A 4 -17.64 -17.46 18.07
C LEU A 4 -18.97 -16.76 18.36
N VAL A 5 -19.57 -17.04 19.51
CA VAL A 5 -20.80 -16.38 19.96
C VAL A 5 -20.54 -14.89 20.17
N THR A 6 -19.42 -14.52 20.80
CA THR A 6 -19.03 -13.11 20.95
C THR A 6 -18.87 -12.41 19.60
N TYR A 7 -18.23 -13.04 18.61
CA TYR A 7 -18.09 -12.46 17.28
C TYR A 7 -19.44 -12.31 16.57
N ALA A 8 -20.31 -13.31 16.64
CA ALA A 8 -21.65 -13.25 16.05
C ALA A 8 -22.48 -12.14 16.70
N VAL A 9 -22.49 -12.06 18.03
CA VAL A 9 -23.17 -10.99 18.78
C VAL A 9 -22.59 -9.62 18.40
N LYS A 10 -21.26 -9.50 18.31
CA LYS A 10 -20.60 -8.26 17.90
C LYS A 10 -21.03 -7.83 16.50
N VAL A 11 -21.06 -8.74 15.52
CA VAL A 11 -21.52 -8.46 14.15
C VAL A 11 -22.98 -7.98 14.15
N VAL A 12 -23.86 -8.63 14.92
CA VAL A 12 -25.28 -8.21 15.01
C VAL A 12 -25.41 -6.83 15.64
N VAL A 13 -24.75 -6.59 16.78
CA VAL A 13 -24.79 -5.29 17.47
C VAL A 13 -24.23 -4.18 16.59
N GLN A 14 -23.09 -4.40 15.94
CA GLN A 14 -22.48 -3.42 15.02
C GLN A 14 -23.38 -3.16 13.80
N SER A 15 -24.04 -4.18 13.27
CA SER A 15 -25.00 -4.02 12.17
C SER A 15 -26.18 -3.14 12.58
N LEU A 16 -26.77 -3.37 13.76
CA LEU A 16 -27.89 -2.59 14.28
C LEU A 16 -27.48 -1.14 14.60
N GLN A 17 -26.29 -0.95 15.16
CA GLN A 17 -25.73 0.38 15.42
C GLN A 17 -25.52 1.16 14.12
N LEU A 18 -24.89 0.54 13.12
CA LEU A 18 -24.67 1.16 11.82
C LEU A 18 -25.98 1.46 11.10
N LEU A 19 -26.95 0.52 11.13
CA LEU A 19 -28.28 0.70 10.54
C LEU A 19 -28.99 1.90 11.18
N ARG A 20 -29.01 1.96 12.52
CA ARG A 20 -29.62 3.09 13.24
C ARG A 20 -28.94 4.40 12.89
N LEU A 21 -27.60 4.43 12.88
CA LEU A 21 -26.83 5.62 12.54
C LEU A 21 -27.23 6.12 11.13
N LEU A 22 -27.09 5.26 10.13
CA LEU A 22 -27.36 5.62 8.72
C LEU A 22 -28.83 6.02 8.48
N LEU A 23 -29.79 5.43 9.19
CA LEU A 23 -31.21 5.83 9.10
C LEU A 23 -31.50 7.17 9.79
N THR A 24 -30.79 7.51 10.87
CA THR A 24 -30.97 8.79 11.58
C THR A 24 -30.24 9.96 10.91
N MET A 25 -29.25 9.69 10.07
CA MET A 25 -28.56 10.72 9.29
C MET A 25 -29.50 11.39 8.27
N LYS A 26 -29.21 12.65 7.94
CA LYS A 26 -29.88 13.37 6.86
C LYS A 26 -29.78 12.59 5.54
N LEU A 27 -30.84 12.64 4.73
CA LEU A 27 -30.88 11.95 3.44
C LEU A 27 -29.74 12.43 2.56
N GLN A 28 -28.97 11.48 2.03
CA GLN A 28 -27.90 11.73 1.08
C GLN A 28 -28.31 11.15 -0.28
N ALA A 29 -27.93 11.82 -1.36
CA ALA A 29 -28.14 11.31 -2.72
C ALA A 29 -27.22 10.10 -3.02
N HIS A 30 -26.02 10.10 -2.41
CA HIS A 30 -25.01 9.06 -2.59
C HIS A 30 -24.49 8.58 -1.24
N LEU A 31 -24.18 7.29 -1.16
CA LEU A 31 -23.44 6.69 -0.05
C LEU A 31 -22.25 5.94 -0.66
N LEU A 32 -21.04 6.39 -0.33
CA LEU A 32 -19.79 5.78 -0.74
C LEU A 32 -19.24 4.92 0.40
N MET A 33 -18.95 3.66 0.10
CA MET A 33 -18.32 2.73 1.04
C MET A 33 -16.98 2.24 0.48
N GLN A 34 -15.92 2.41 1.26
CA GLN A 34 -14.62 1.82 0.96
C GLN A 34 -14.58 0.37 1.46
N ASN A 35 -14.20 -0.56 0.57
CA ASN A 35 -14.02 -1.97 0.91
C ASN A 35 -12.54 -2.35 0.77
N PRO A 36 -11.90 -2.96 1.80
CA PRO A 36 -12.45 -3.43 3.09
C PRO A 36 -12.48 -2.37 4.23
N PRO A 37 -13.16 -2.61 5.36
CA PRO A 37 -13.91 -3.82 5.74
C PRO A 37 -15.34 -3.88 5.15
N GLY A 38 -15.65 -5.00 4.47
CA GLY A 38 -16.96 -5.20 3.82
C GLY A 38 -18.05 -5.80 4.72
N LEU A 39 -17.67 -6.62 5.70
CA LEU A 39 -18.60 -7.34 6.58
C LEU A 39 -18.78 -6.62 7.93
N PRO A 40 -20.01 -6.40 8.44
CA PRO A 40 -21.33 -6.52 7.79
C PRO A 40 -21.75 -5.25 7.02
N GLY A 41 -20.81 -4.32 6.81
CA GLY A 41 -21.08 -2.97 6.32
C GLY A 41 -21.80 -2.90 4.99
N ILE A 42 -21.40 -3.70 3.99
CA ILE A 42 -21.98 -3.64 2.64
C ILE A 42 -23.48 -3.94 2.66
N ALA A 43 -23.91 -4.97 3.41
CA ALA A 43 -25.33 -5.33 3.52
C ALA A 43 -26.16 -4.24 4.19
N VAL A 44 -25.64 -3.64 5.27
CA VAL A 44 -26.34 -2.56 5.98
C VAL A 44 -26.43 -1.30 5.12
N ALA A 45 -25.31 -0.93 4.48
CA ALA A 45 -25.25 0.21 3.57
C ALA A 45 -26.20 0.04 2.38
N TRP A 46 -26.19 -1.15 1.75
CA TRP A 46 -27.11 -1.50 0.67
C TRP A 46 -28.58 -1.41 1.12
N LEU A 47 -28.93 -1.98 2.28
CA LEU A 47 -30.29 -1.96 2.79
C LEU A 47 -30.79 -0.52 3.00
N VAL A 48 -29.97 0.34 3.60
CA VAL A 48 -30.33 1.74 3.80
C VAL A 48 -30.49 2.47 2.47
N CYS A 49 -29.61 2.19 1.50
CA CYS A 49 -29.69 2.79 0.17
C CYS A 49 -30.98 2.37 -0.55
N ALA A 50 -31.35 1.10 -0.47
CA ALA A 50 -32.60 0.57 -1.01
C ALA A 50 -33.84 1.21 -0.35
N LEU A 51 -33.83 1.38 0.99
CA LEU A 51 -34.95 1.98 1.73
C LEU A 51 -35.11 3.49 1.47
N ARG A 52 -34.00 4.20 1.21
CA ARG A 52 -33.97 5.66 1.11
C ARG A 52 -33.91 6.17 -0.34
N GLY A 53 -33.76 5.29 -1.32
CA GLY A 53 -33.50 5.67 -2.71
C GLY A 53 -32.15 6.37 -2.90
N THR A 54 -31.17 6.08 -2.04
CA THR A 54 -29.81 6.61 -2.13
C THR A 54 -29.00 5.74 -3.12
N THR A 55 -28.15 6.36 -3.93
CA THR A 55 -27.23 5.64 -4.82
C THR A 55 -26.11 5.02 -4.00
N PHE A 56 -25.97 3.70 -4.05
CA PHE A 56 -24.92 2.99 -3.33
C PHE A 56 -23.67 2.82 -4.19
N ILE A 57 -22.54 3.33 -3.72
CA ILE A 57 -21.25 3.27 -4.42
C ILE A 57 -20.26 2.48 -3.57
N ILE A 58 -19.61 1.47 -4.15
CA ILE A 58 -18.52 0.73 -3.50
C ILE A 58 -17.21 1.13 -4.13
N ASP A 59 -16.21 1.44 -3.30
CA ASP A 59 -14.83 1.65 -3.71
C ASP A 59 -13.98 0.44 -3.29
N TRP A 60 -13.58 -0.37 -4.28
CA TRP A 60 -12.84 -1.61 -4.12
C TRP A 60 -11.33 -1.33 -4.05
N HIS A 61 -10.77 -1.47 -2.85
CA HIS A 61 -9.31 -1.37 -2.60
C HIS A 61 -8.66 -2.74 -2.51
N ASN A 62 -9.38 -3.70 -1.93
CA ASN A 62 -8.99 -5.10 -1.84
C ASN A 62 -10.24 -5.96 -1.65
N TYR A 63 -10.08 -7.28 -1.74
CA TYR A 63 -11.13 -8.22 -1.39
C TYR A 63 -11.00 -8.60 0.10
N GLY A 64 -12.06 -8.38 0.89
CA GLY A 64 -11.98 -8.68 2.33
C GLY A 64 -11.79 -10.17 2.59
N TYR A 65 -12.35 -11.04 1.73
CA TYR A 65 -12.16 -12.48 1.82
C TYR A 65 -10.72 -12.94 1.53
N THR A 66 -9.95 -12.24 0.66
CA THR A 66 -8.56 -12.62 0.38
C THR A 66 -7.67 -12.26 1.57
N ILE A 67 -7.87 -11.09 2.17
CA ILE A 67 -7.16 -10.69 3.40
C ILE A 67 -7.42 -11.71 4.51
N MET A 68 -8.68 -12.11 4.70
CA MET A 68 -9.03 -13.12 5.69
C MET A 68 -8.47 -14.52 5.37
N ALA A 69 -8.29 -14.82 4.08
CA ALA A 69 -7.70 -16.08 3.64
C ALA A 69 -6.22 -16.21 4.01
N LEU A 70 -5.49 -15.09 4.19
CA LEU A 70 -4.10 -15.11 4.67
C LEU A 70 -4.04 -15.73 6.07
N SER A 71 -4.86 -15.23 7.00
CA SER A 71 -4.82 -15.69 8.40
C SER A 71 -5.55 -17.01 8.67
N LEU A 72 -6.65 -17.31 7.95
CA LEU A 72 -7.48 -18.51 8.20
C LEU A 72 -7.29 -19.63 7.17
N GLY A 73 -6.65 -19.34 6.04
CA GLY A 73 -6.55 -20.22 4.88
C GLY A 73 -7.75 -20.13 3.93
N ALA A 74 -7.49 -20.22 2.62
CA ALA A 74 -8.50 -20.07 1.57
C ALA A 74 -9.64 -21.12 1.63
N ALA A 75 -9.37 -22.31 2.15
CA ALA A 75 -10.36 -23.38 2.27
C ALA A 75 -11.30 -23.22 3.49
N HIS A 76 -11.02 -22.27 4.37
CA HIS A 76 -11.77 -22.11 5.61
C HIS A 76 -13.23 -21.71 5.35
N PRO A 77 -14.23 -22.32 6.02
CA PRO A 77 -15.65 -22.06 5.75
C PRO A 77 -16.04 -20.58 5.88
N VAL A 78 -15.44 -19.85 6.83
CA VAL A 78 -15.71 -18.41 7.03
C VAL A 78 -15.21 -17.58 5.86
N VAL A 79 -14.06 -17.94 5.25
CA VAL A 79 -13.52 -17.26 4.06
C VAL A 79 -14.45 -17.48 2.87
N ARG A 80 -14.96 -18.70 2.69
CA ARG A 80 -15.95 -19.01 1.64
C ARG A 80 -17.25 -18.23 1.83
N LEU A 81 -17.72 -18.13 3.08
CA LEU A 81 -18.91 -17.33 3.42
C LEU A 81 -18.68 -15.84 3.12
N ALA A 82 -17.51 -15.30 3.48
CA ALA A 82 -17.16 -13.91 3.21
C ALA A 82 -17.04 -13.62 1.72
N LYS A 83 -16.43 -14.52 0.95
CA LYS A 83 -16.38 -14.43 -0.51
C LYS A 83 -17.78 -14.39 -1.12
N TRP A 84 -18.65 -15.30 -0.69
CA TRP A 84 -20.05 -15.32 -1.14
C TRP A 84 -20.78 -14.03 -0.77
N TYR A 85 -20.59 -13.53 0.44
CA TYR A 85 -21.20 -12.29 0.93
C TYR A 85 -20.74 -11.08 0.11
N GLU A 86 -19.44 -10.89 -0.07
CA GLU A 86 -18.89 -9.77 -0.84
C GLU A 86 -19.32 -9.84 -2.30
N HIS A 87 -19.34 -11.04 -2.89
CA HIS A 87 -19.83 -11.21 -4.25
C HIS A 87 -21.32 -10.87 -4.37
N LEU A 88 -22.16 -11.34 -3.45
CA LEU A 88 -23.60 -11.08 -3.48
C LEU A 88 -23.89 -9.58 -3.32
N PHE A 89 -23.42 -8.96 -2.23
CA PHE A 89 -23.74 -7.56 -1.95
C PHE A 89 -22.94 -6.59 -2.83
N GLY A 90 -21.77 -7.00 -3.32
CA GLY A 90 -21.00 -6.25 -4.31
C GLY A 90 -21.76 -6.08 -5.62
N ARG A 91 -22.51 -7.10 -6.07
CA ARG A 91 -23.36 -6.99 -7.27
C ARG A 91 -24.61 -6.14 -7.09
N LEU A 92 -24.99 -5.85 -5.84
CA LEU A 92 -26.15 -5.05 -5.52
C LEU A 92 -25.86 -3.55 -5.41
N SER A 93 -24.59 -3.14 -5.54
CA SER A 93 -24.21 -1.72 -5.62
C SER A 93 -24.65 -1.10 -6.93
N THR A 94 -24.91 0.20 -6.91
CA THR A 94 -25.32 0.96 -8.09
C THR A 94 -24.11 1.34 -8.95
N LEU A 95 -23.02 1.75 -8.31
CA LEU A 95 -21.77 2.14 -8.97
C LEU A 95 -20.58 1.51 -8.23
N ASN A 96 -19.51 1.24 -8.97
CA ASN A 96 -18.30 0.66 -8.41
C ASN A 96 -17.06 1.43 -8.88
N LEU A 97 -16.18 1.72 -7.94
CA LEU A 97 -14.83 2.24 -8.17
C LEU A 97 -13.81 1.18 -7.79
N CYS A 98 -12.63 1.17 -8.41
CA CYS A 98 -11.56 0.27 -8.00
C CYS A 98 -10.17 0.86 -8.23
N VAL A 99 -9.20 0.45 -7.42
CA VAL A 99 -7.85 1.04 -7.42
C VAL A 99 -6.99 0.71 -8.65
N THR A 100 -7.26 -0.39 -9.36
CA THR A 100 -6.45 -0.84 -10.50
C THR A 100 -7.27 -1.36 -11.67
N ASN A 101 -6.68 -1.35 -12.88
CA ASN A 101 -7.29 -1.97 -14.06
C ASN A 101 -7.36 -3.50 -13.92
N ALA A 102 -6.38 -4.12 -13.24
CA ALA A 102 -6.40 -5.56 -12.97
C ALA A 102 -7.60 -5.94 -12.10
N MET A 103 -7.88 -5.17 -11.04
CA MET A 103 -9.06 -5.37 -10.20
C MET A 103 -10.36 -5.11 -10.97
N LYS A 104 -10.42 -4.09 -11.83
CA LYS A 104 -11.56 -3.84 -12.73
C LYS A 104 -11.88 -5.08 -13.58
N ASP A 105 -10.86 -5.64 -14.22
CA ASP A 105 -11.01 -6.81 -15.08
C ASP A 105 -11.44 -8.05 -14.28
N ASP A 106 -10.90 -8.23 -13.07
CA ASP A 106 -11.26 -9.33 -12.18
C ASP A 106 -12.71 -9.22 -11.69
N LEU A 107 -13.13 -8.03 -11.24
CA LEU A 107 -14.52 -7.71 -10.85
C LEU A 107 -15.49 -7.98 -12.01
N GLN A 108 -15.13 -7.58 -13.23
CA GLN A 108 -15.97 -7.82 -14.39
C GLN A 108 -16.05 -9.31 -14.75
N LYS A 109 -14.91 -10.01 -14.85
CA LYS A 109 -14.84 -11.40 -15.32
C LYS A 109 -15.39 -12.39 -14.29
N ASN A 110 -15.00 -12.23 -13.04
CA ASN A 110 -15.34 -13.18 -11.99
C ASN A 110 -16.64 -12.82 -11.29
N TRP A 111 -16.94 -11.53 -11.12
CA TRP A 111 -18.07 -11.08 -10.30
C TRP A 111 -19.21 -10.48 -11.12
N GLY A 112 -18.98 -10.17 -12.40
CA GLY A 112 -19.96 -9.48 -13.25
C GLY A 112 -20.24 -8.07 -12.75
N ILE A 113 -19.27 -7.43 -12.09
CA ILE A 113 -19.36 -6.08 -11.55
C ILE A 113 -18.60 -5.13 -12.48
N GLU A 114 -19.33 -4.18 -13.06
CA GLU A 114 -18.72 -3.10 -13.84
C GLU A 114 -18.20 -2.01 -12.90
N ALA A 115 -16.89 -1.78 -12.94
CA ALA A 115 -16.20 -0.81 -12.11
C ALA A 115 -15.42 0.21 -12.94
N THR A 116 -15.29 1.43 -12.40
CA THR A 116 -14.43 2.48 -12.96
C THR A 116 -13.14 2.55 -12.15
N THR A 117 -11.99 2.49 -12.85
CA THR A 117 -10.70 2.55 -12.18
C THR A 117 -10.38 3.97 -11.71
N LEU A 118 -10.12 4.12 -10.41
CA LEU A 118 -9.61 5.33 -9.79
C LEU A 118 -8.32 4.98 -9.05
N HIS A 119 -7.19 5.28 -9.67
CA HIS A 119 -5.89 5.01 -9.06
C HIS A 119 -5.64 5.89 -7.84
N ASP A 120 -5.13 5.27 -6.77
CA ASP A 120 -4.59 6.01 -5.64
C ASP A 120 -3.44 6.91 -6.11
N ARG A 121 -3.47 8.17 -5.69
CA ARG A 121 -2.45 9.16 -6.01
C ARG A 121 -1.99 9.84 -4.72
N PRO A 122 -0.68 10.07 -4.55
CA PRO A 122 -0.20 10.85 -3.43
C PRO A 122 -0.72 12.28 -3.55
N ALA A 123 -0.89 12.95 -2.40
CA ALA A 123 -1.19 14.37 -2.36
C ALA A 123 -0.09 15.17 -3.10
N SER A 124 -0.46 16.30 -3.71
CA SER A 124 0.44 17.14 -4.51
C SER A 124 1.63 17.71 -3.73
N VAL A 125 1.58 17.69 -2.40
CA VAL A 125 2.69 18.06 -1.52
C VAL A 125 3.86 17.06 -1.61
N PHE A 126 3.59 15.80 -1.95
CA PHE A 126 4.63 14.80 -2.18
C PHE A 126 5.21 15.00 -3.58
N GLY A 127 6.45 15.47 -3.62
CA GLY A 127 7.17 15.74 -4.86
C GLY A 127 8.67 15.48 -4.69
N LYS A 128 9.43 15.78 -5.73
CA LYS A 128 10.88 15.59 -5.70
C LYS A 128 11.52 16.54 -4.68
N THR A 129 12.19 15.97 -3.69
CA THR A 129 12.97 16.72 -2.68
C THR A 129 14.11 17.50 -3.33
N SER A 130 14.39 18.71 -2.85
CA SER A 130 15.53 19.51 -3.33
C SER A 130 16.87 18.82 -3.00
N LEU A 131 17.92 19.09 -3.79
CA LEU A 131 19.23 18.46 -3.57
C LEU A 131 19.82 18.75 -2.19
N ASN A 132 19.63 19.96 -1.66
CA ASN A 132 20.11 20.34 -0.33
C ASN A 132 19.43 19.49 0.77
N LEU A 133 18.10 19.33 0.69
CA LEU A 133 17.36 18.50 1.64
C LEU A 133 17.70 17.01 1.50
N GLN A 134 17.97 16.53 0.28
CA GLN A 134 18.47 15.18 0.07
C GLN A 134 19.84 14.99 0.72
N HIS A 135 20.77 15.94 0.57
CA HIS A 135 22.09 15.89 1.20
C HIS A 135 21.99 15.89 2.72
N GLU A 136 21.19 16.78 3.32
CA GLU A 136 20.96 16.80 4.77
C GLU A 136 20.40 15.46 5.28
N LEU A 137 19.43 14.87 4.56
CA LEU A 137 18.90 13.54 4.88
C LEU A 137 20.00 12.48 4.83
N PHE A 138 20.79 12.44 3.74
CA PHE A 138 21.84 11.44 3.58
C PHE A 138 22.98 11.62 4.58
N CYS A 139 23.32 12.84 5.01
CA CYS A 139 24.28 13.08 6.10
C CYS A 139 23.74 12.53 7.42
N ARG A 140 22.47 12.78 7.74
CA ARG A 140 21.82 12.19 8.93
C ARG A 140 21.81 10.66 8.89
N LEU A 141 21.50 10.07 7.73
CA LEU A 141 21.54 8.62 7.56
C LEU A 141 22.97 8.08 7.65
N ALA A 142 23.96 8.76 7.07
CA ALA A 142 25.37 8.37 7.13
C ALA A 142 25.93 8.35 8.57
N ASN A 143 25.38 9.16 9.48
CA ASN A 143 25.73 9.10 10.90
C ASN A 143 25.21 7.83 11.60
N THR A 144 24.15 7.22 11.07
CA THR A 144 23.52 6.02 11.66
C THR A 144 23.93 4.74 10.93
N TYR A 145 24.08 4.81 9.61
CA TYR A 145 24.28 3.69 8.71
C TYR A 145 25.56 3.91 7.88
N PRO A 146 26.60 3.06 8.05
CA PRO A 146 27.87 3.21 7.35
C PRO A 146 27.75 3.10 5.82
N GLU A 147 26.71 2.43 5.31
CA GLU A 147 26.43 2.25 3.88
C GLU A 147 26.14 3.57 3.15
N PHE A 148 25.75 4.61 3.88
CA PHE A 148 25.51 5.95 3.34
C PHE A 148 26.74 6.86 3.43
N GLN A 149 27.81 6.43 4.10
CA GLN A 149 29.05 7.18 4.20
C GLN A 149 29.84 7.11 2.88
N HIS A 150 30.60 8.18 2.60
CA HIS A 150 31.48 8.18 1.45
C HIS A 150 32.69 7.24 1.71
N PRO A 151 33.02 6.29 0.80
CA PRO A 151 34.09 5.29 1.02
C PRO A 151 35.49 5.87 1.28
N GLY A 152 35.75 7.10 0.81
CA GLY A 152 37.02 7.82 0.98
C GLY A 152 37.05 8.85 2.11
N SER A 153 36.12 8.78 3.08
CA SER A 153 36.04 9.77 4.19
C SER A 153 37.04 9.54 5.32
N VAL A 154 37.90 8.51 5.20
CA VAL A 154 38.92 8.17 6.20
C VAL A 154 40.27 8.66 5.68
N GLY A 155 40.46 9.98 5.70
CA GLY A 155 41.70 10.63 5.32
C GLY A 155 41.57 12.13 5.53
N GLU A 156 42.38 12.67 6.44
CA GLU A 156 42.43 14.10 6.74
C GLU A 156 42.72 14.93 5.46
N GLU A 157 42.18 16.16 5.45
CA GLU A 157 42.54 17.29 4.56
C GLU A 157 41.62 17.68 3.38
N THR A 158 40.33 17.33 3.37
CA THR A 158 39.37 18.15 2.59
C THR A 158 38.01 18.28 3.29
N LYS A 159 37.68 19.50 3.74
CA LYS A 159 36.45 19.91 4.45
C LYS A 159 35.15 19.80 3.61
N ALA A 160 35.09 18.91 2.64
CA ALA A 160 33.89 18.69 1.84
C ALA A 160 33.01 17.63 2.53
N GLU A 161 31.84 18.04 3.04
CA GLU A 161 30.86 17.10 3.57
C GLU A 161 30.30 16.26 2.41
N ALA A 162 30.58 14.96 2.44
CA ALA A 162 30.28 14.04 1.35
C ALA A 162 29.55 12.80 1.86
N THR A 163 28.55 12.38 1.11
CA THR A 163 27.81 11.12 1.32
C THR A 163 28.08 10.18 0.15
N VAL A 164 27.52 8.97 0.21
CA VAL A 164 27.60 8.03 -0.91
C VAL A 164 26.92 8.59 -2.18
N PHE A 165 25.96 9.52 -2.06
CA PHE A 165 25.19 10.07 -3.18
C PHE A 165 25.54 11.51 -3.58
N THR A 166 25.89 12.37 -2.62
CA THR A 166 25.99 13.82 -2.78
C THR A 166 27.25 14.38 -2.15
N VAL A 167 27.75 15.49 -2.71
CA VAL A 167 28.91 16.23 -2.17
C VAL A 167 28.53 17.69 -2.04
N CYS A 168 28.88 18.29 -0.90
CA CYS A 168 28.79 19.73 -0.67
C CYS A 168 30.16 20.39 -0.92
N GLY A 169 30.20 21.38 -1.80
CA GLY A 169 31.40 22.13 -2.11
C GLY A 169 31.89 22.96 -0.90
N PRO A 170 33.19 22.94 -0.56
CA PRO A 170 33.70 23.59 0.65
C PRO A 170 33.68 25.13 0.60
N ASN A 171 33.54 25.73 -0.59
CA ASN A 171 33.67 27.18 -0.79
C ASN A 171 32.35 27.89 -1.14
N ASP A 172 31.41 27.18 -1.77
CA ASP A 172 30.17 27.74 -2.30
C ASP A 172 28.91 27.16 -1.61
N GLY A 173 29.08 26.11 -0.79
CA GLY A 173 27.97 25.39 -0.17
C GLY A 173 27.03 24.73 -1.19
N SER A 174 27.47 24.60 -2.44
CA SER A 174 26.62 24.03 -3.49
C SER A 174 26.63 22.51 -3.39
N VAL A 175 25.42 21.93 -3.38
CA VAL A 175 25.24 20.48 -3.31
C VAL A 175 25.09 19.93 -4.71
N THR A 176 25.95 18.97 -5.07
CA THR A 176 25.92 18.29 -6.36
C THR A 176 25.83 16.78 -6.19
N LEU A 177 25.25 16.10 -7.20
CA LEU A 177 25.20 14.64 -7.26
C LEU A 177 26.56 14.09 -7.66
N ARG A 178 27.01 13.04 -7.00
CA ARG A 178 28.22 12.31 -7.39
C ARG A 178 28.03 11.58 -8.72
N ARG A 179 29.09 11.52 -9.53
CA ARG A 179 29.07 10.82 -10.84
C ARG A 179 29.11 9.30 -10.69
N ASP A 180 29.81 8.83 -9.67
CA ASP A 180 30.04 7.42 -9.31
C ASP A 180 29.08 6.92 -8.21
N ARG A 181 27.99 7.64 -7.94
CA ARG A 181 27.04 7.26 -6.89
C ARG A 181 26.37 5.91 -7.20
N PRO A 182 26.11 5.09 -6.19
CA PRO A 182 25.26 3.92 -6.36
C PRO A 182 23.83 4.34 -6.72
N ALA A 183 23.04 3.39 -7.24
CA ALA A 183 21.60 3.55 -7.31
C ALA A 183 20.99 3.24 -5.94
N LEU A 184 20.03 4.08 -5.52
CA LEU A 184 19.25 3.87 -4.31
C LEU A 184 18.00 3.07 -4.66
N LEU A 185 17.88 1.87 -4.09
CA LEU A 185 16.67 1.07 -4.13
C LEU A 185 15.96 1.24 -2.78
N VAL A 186 14.68 1.59 -2.81
CA VAL A 186 13.85 1.70 -1.60
C VAL A 186 12.64 0.81 -1.79
N SER A 187 12.43 -0.09 -0.84
CA SER A 187 11.21 -0.89 -0.75
C SER A 187 10.61 -0.70 0.64
N SER A 188 9.39 -0.17 0.69
CA SER A 188 8.62 -0.18 1.93
C SER A 188 7.98 -1.54 2.15
N THR A 189 7.90 -1.99 3.39
CA THR A 189 7.22 -3.21 3.78
C THR A 189 6.48 -3.02 5.10
N SER A 190 5.30 -3.60 5.17
CA SER A 190 4.54 -3.71 6.42
C SER A 190 4.77 -5.05 7.14
N TRP A 191 5.66 -5.89 6.59
CA TRP A 191 5.93 -7.26 7.00
C TRP A 191 4.65 -8.11 7.11
N THR A 192 3.69 -7.88 6.20
CA THR A 192 2.44 -8.63 6.14
C THR A 192 2.57 -9.86 5.25
N GLU A 193 1.72 -10.86 5.50
CA GLU A 193 1.77 -12.15 4.81
C GLU A 193 1.48 -12.06 3.29
N ASP A 194 0.86 -10.98 2.82
CA ASP A 194 0.60 -10.71 1.40
C ASP A 194 1.79 -10.13 0.63
N GLU A 195 2.85 -9.68 1.32
CA GLU A 195 4.06 -9.15 0.69
C GLU A 195 5.12 -10.25 0.50
N ASP A 196 5.30 -10.75 -0.73
CA ASP A 196 6.38 -11.71 -1.04
C ASP A 196 7.72 -11.00 -1.33
N PHE A 197 8.46 -10.70 -0.26
CA PHE A 197 9.79 -10.11 -0.35
C PHE A 197 10.85 -11.05 -0.92
N SER A 198 10.58 -12.35 -1.04
CA SER A 198 11.53 -13.30 -1.62
C SER A 198 11.82 -12.95 -3.09
N ILE A 199 10.88 -12.31 -3.78
CA ILE A 199 11.04 -11.84 -5.16
C ILE A 199 12.16 -10.80 -5.23
N LEU A 200 12.15 -9.80 -4.34
CA LEU A 200 13.19 -8.77 -4.28
C LEU A 200 14.55 -9.38 -3.91
N LEU A 201 14.58 -10.23 -2.88
CA LEU A 201 15.84 -10.84 -2.43
C LEU A 201 16.47 -11.73 -3.50
N LYS A 202 15.68 -12.57 -4.18
CA LYS A 202 16.16 -13.39 -5.31
C LYS A 202 16.68 -12.53 -6.45
N ALA A 203 15.99 -11.44 -6.78
CA ALA A 203 16.46 -10.51 -7.81
C ALA A 203 17.81 -9.86 -7.44
N LEU A 204 18.04 -9.54 -6.16
CA LEU A 204 19.33 -9.02 -5.68
C LEU A 204 20.44 -10.09 -5.72
N GLU A 205 20.13 -11.34 -5.41
CA GLU A 205 21.07 -12.46 -5.55
C GLU A 205 21.47 -12.69 -7.01
N GLU A 206 20.50 -12.67 -7.93
CA GLU A 206 20.76 -12.76 -9.37
C GLU A 206 21.59 -11.56 -9.86
N TYR A 207 21.28 -10.36 -9.38
CA TYR A 207 22.02 -9.13 -9.70
C TYR A 207 23.50 -9.23 -9.33
N GLU A 208 23.80 -9.70 -8.12
CA GLU A 208 25.16 -9.99 -7.65
C GLU A 208 25.83 -11.06 -8.52
N GLY A 209 25.09 -12.09 -8.92
CA GLY A 209 25.56 -13.12 -9.86
C GLY A 209 26.01 -12.55 -11.20
N TYR A 210 25.24 -11.61 -11.78
CA TYR A 210 25.61 -10.94 -13.03
C TYR A 210 26.87 -10.08 -12.89
N ILE A 211 27.04 -9.37 -11.76
CA ILE A 211 28.25 -8.60 -11.47
C ILE A 211 29.46 -9.53 -11.41
N ARG A 212 29.39 -10.64 -10.67
CA ARG A 212 30.46 -11.64 -10.58
C ARG A 212 30.76 -12.29 -11.94
N GLY A 213 29.76 -12.40 -12.81
CA GLY A 213 29.88 -12.84 -14.19
C GLY A 213 30.51 -11.82 -15.15
N GLY A 214 30.91 -10.64 -14.68
CA GLY A 214 31.57 -9.60 -15.48
C GLY A 214 30.64 -8.55 -16.10
N SER A 215 29.36 -8.53 -15.71
CA SER A 215 28.42 -7.51 -16.20
C SER A 215 28.69 -6.16 -15.56
N LEU A 216 28.64 -5.09 -16.36
CA LEU A 216 28.80 -3.70 -15.89
C LEU A 216 27.46 -3.18 -15.37
N LEU A 217 27.16 -3.45 -14.11
CA LEU A 217 25.96 -2.99 -13.42
C LEU A 217 26.33 -1.98 -12.30
N PRO A 218 25.49 -0.96 -12.02
CA PRO A 218 25.79 0.03 -10.99
C PRO A 218 25.80 -0.58 -9.59
N SER A 219 26.62 -0.05 -8.68
CA SER A 219 26.51 -0.40 -7.26
C SER A 219 25.14 -0.01 -6.71
N LEU A 220 24.60 -0.80 -5.79
CA LEU A 220 23.28 -0.56 -5.20
C LEU A 220 23.40 -0.28 -3.70
N VAL A 221 22.59 0.66 -3.21
CA VAL A 221 22.24 0.77 -1.78
C VAL A 221 20.76 0.43 -1.69
N CYS A 222 20.44 -0.69 -1.04
CA CYS A 222 19.06 -1.15 -0.87
C CYS A 222 18.57 -0.84 0.54
N VAL A 223 17.45 -0.13 0.64
CA VAL A 223 16.79 0.21 1.89
C VAL A 223 15.45 -0.50 1.92
N ILE A 224 15.23 -1.30 2.96
CA ILE A 224 13.97 -1.94 3.25
C ILE A 224 13.42 -1.28 4.51
N THR A 225 12.30 -0.59 4.40
CA THR A 225 11.70 0.20 5.50
C THR A 225 10.41 -0.40 5.98
#